data_AF-A0A336MEN8-F1
#
_entry.id   AF-A0A336MEN8-F1
#
_cell.length_a   1.000
_cell.length_b   1.000
_cell.length_c   1.000
_cell.angle_alpha   90.00
_cell.angle_beta   90.00
_cell.angle_gamma   90.00
#
_symmetry.space_group_name_H-M   'P 1'
#
loop_
_entity.id
_entity.type
_entity.pdbx_description
1 polymer ?
#
loop_
_entity_poly.entity_id
_entity_poly.type
_entity_poly.pdbx_seq_one_letter_code
_entity_poly.pdbx_strand_id
1 'polypeptide(L)'
;MSEKVLDTINYHLNHKNYEKSLDLCLNLIGIEKAGQNHEEKCFTTIQCCIKSLQDQHDYSSIFNWIRKCLQLIPVQYEKICKNVSNVLKELSVQISIIALGLKRAFLWDLGPIPTLSDSILLEIVNQINIQCKSNLILMKLADDFLIVNFKCLHLNSNDHILIDVSKNLTHPKILPQNTKKIIEMTQFLNQQFQSHLNSNHTEKLMEIDLTSMECVPTLIGLVIGYPVIYFYDESSNHENCLQNVDLAVHQIKLREFIVMSFSIPMELNENEVEVKNLIQNWKKMFTVATEIKFGGFNKTLDILAINESNVQKTSLIKIFIMKQCKSYFY
;
A
#
# COMPACT_ATOMS: atom_id res chain seq x y z
N MET A 1 -15.21 25.20 31.97
CA MET A 1 -15.84 25.27 30.63
C MET A 1 -15.79 23.91 29.92
N SER A 2 -14.70 23.13 30.05
CA SER A 2 -14.54 21.81 29.42
C SER A 2 -15.52 20.74 29.91
N GLU A 3 -15.87 20.67 31.19
CA GLU A 3 -16.80 19.64 31.72
C GLU A 3 -18.21 19.73 31.11
N LYS A 4 -18.81 20.94 31.04
CA LYS A 4 -20.14 21.12 30.43
C LYS A 4 -20.17 20.69 28.95
N VAL A 5 -19.06 20.88 28.23
CA VAL A 5 -18.98 20.45 26.82
C VAL A 5 -18.82 18.94 26.72
N LEU A 6 -18.06 18.29 27.62
CA LEU A 6 -18.00 16.83 27.70
C LEU A 6 -19.36 16.21 28.04
N ASP A 7 -20.13 16.83 28.94
CA ASP A 7 -21.51 16.38 29.24
C ASP A 7 -22.41 16.51 28.00
N THR A 8 -22.23 17.56 27.21
CA THR A 8 -22.97 17.78 25.95
C THR A 8 -22.55 16.77 24.88
N ILE A 9 -21.26 16.43 24.80
CA ILE A 9 -20.74 15.38 23.91
C ILE A 9 -21.35 14.02 24.29
N ASN A 10 -21.33 13.67 25.57
CA ASN A 10 -21.91 12.42 26.09
C ASN A 10 -23.43 12.36 25.86
N TYR A 11 -24.12 13.48 26.03
CA TYR A 11 -25.53 13.59 25.69
C TYR A 11 -25.78 13.23 24.23
N HIS A 12 -25.04 13.82 23.29
CA HIS A 12 -25.19 13.53 21.88
C HIS A 12 -24.79 12.09 21.51
N LEU A 13 -23.77 11.53 22.15
CA LEU A 13 -23.40 10.12 22.00
C LEU A 13 -24.54 9.18 22.40
N ASN A 14 -25.13 9.41 23.57
CA ASN A 14 -26.24 8.60 24.09
C ASN A 14 -27.49 8.68 23.20
N HIS A 15 -27.64 9.78 22.45
CA HIS A 15 -28.73 9.97 21.49
C HIS A 15 -28.32 9.65 20.05
N LYS A 16 -27.18 8.99 19.84
CA LYS A 16 -26.65 8.58 18.53
C LYS A 16 -26.48 9.74 17.53
N ASN A 17 -26.28 10.96 18.03
CA ASN A 17 -26.01 12.13 17.19
C ASN A 17 -24.49 12.31 17.03
N TYR A 18 -23.87 11.37 16.33
CA TYR A 18 -22.41 11.28 16.23
C TYR A 18 -21.80 12.48 15.52
N GLU A 19 -22.44 13.02 14.48
CA GLU A 19 -21.94 14.22 13.79
C GLU A 19 -21.82 15.41 14.75
N LYS A 20 -22.84 15.62 15.59
CA LYS A 20 -22.81 16.72 16.57
C LYS A 20 -21.82 16.46 17.71
N SER A 21 -21.69 15.22 18.17
CA SER A 21 -20.63 14.85 19.12
C SER A 21 -19.24 15.11 18.54
N LEU A 22 -19.02 14.73 17.29
CA LEU A 22 -17.78 14.91 16.55
C LEU A 22 -17.44 16.40 16.31
N ASP A 23 -18.43 17.23 15.96
CA ASP A 23 -18.27 18.68 15.82
C ASP A 23 -17.96 19.34 17.19
N LEU A 24 -18.55 18.86 18.29
CA LEU A 24 -18.25 19.35 19.63
C LEU A 24 -16.84 18.93 20.11
N CYS A 25 -16.40 17.71 19.78
CA CYS A 25 -15.02 17.27 20.04
C CYS A 25 -14.02 18.16 19.30
N LEU A 26 -14.28 18.49 18.02
CA LEU A 26 -13.44 19.41 17.25
C LEU A 26 -13.35 20.80 17.89
N ASN A 27 -14.48 21.36 18.31
CA ASN A 27 -14.49 22.64 19.01
C ASN A 27 -13.74 22.58 20.35
N LEU A 28 -13.76 21.45 21.05
CA LEU A 28 -13.03 21.29 22.31
C LEU A 28 -11.51 21.21 22.10
N ILE A 29 -11.07 20.51 21.04
CA ILE A 29 -9.66 20.38 20.65
C ILE A 29 -9.10 21.73 20.15
N GLY A 30 -9.93 22.54 19.49
CA GLY A 30 -9.54 23.87 19.00
C GLY A 30 -9.33 24.93 20.10
N ILE A 31 -9.77 24.68 21.34
CA ILE A 31 -9.56 25.61 22.45
C ILE A 31 -8.17 25.35 23.05
N GLU A 32 -7.22 26.29 22.88
CA GLU A 32 -5.82 26.27 23.34
C GLU A 32 -5.56 25.91 24.82
N LYS A 33 -6.61 25.71 25.63
CA LYS A 33 -6.55 25.42 27.07
C LYS A 33 -7.12 24.05 27.45
N ALA A 34 -7.38 23.16 26.50
CA ALA A 34 -7.73 21.78 26.83
C ALA A 34 -6.50 21.11 27.48
N GLY A 35 -6.53 20.88 28.79
CA GLY A 35 -5.48 20.08 29.46
C GLY A 35 -5.43 18.65 28.89
N GLN A 36 -4.29 17.95 29.03
CA GLN A 36 -4.05 16.61 28.47
C GLN A 36 -5.20 15.61 28.69
N ASN A 37 -5.85 15.62 29.86
CA ASN A 37 -6.98 14.75 30.17
C ASN A 37 -8.23 14.99 29.30
N HIS A 38 -8.39 16.17 28.73
CA HIS A 38 -9.51 16.49 27.84
C HIS A 38 -9.25 16.02 26.40
N GLU A 39 -8.00 16.05 25.95
CA GLU A 39 -7.60 15.53 24.65
C GLU A 39 -7.82 14.01 24.56
N GLU A 40 -7.37 13.25 25.56
CA GLU A 40 -7.53 11.79 25.62
C GLU A 40 -9.01 11.38 25.59
N LYS A 41 -9.86 12.10 26.34
CA LYS A 41 -11.31 11.89 26.31
C LYS A 41 -11.92 12.22 24.94
N CYS A 42 -11.50 13.30 24.29
CA CYS A 42 -11.95 13.63 22.94
C CYS A 42 -11.51 12.57 21.92
N PHE A 43 -10.27 12.06 22.00
CA PHE A 43 -9.80 10.98 21.15
C PHE A 43 -10.63 9.71 21.33
N THR A 44 -10.90 9.33 22.58
CA THR A 44 -11.73 8.16 22.91
C THR A 44 -13.14 8.33 22.35
N THR A 45 -13.75 9.51 22.52
CA THR A 45 -15.06 9.82 21.95
C THR A 45 -15.06 9.78 20.43
N ILE A 46 -14.04 10.35 19.78
CA ILE A 46 -13.89 10.33 18.33
C ILE A 46 -13.83 8.89 17.83
N GLN A 47 -13.02 8.03 18.48
CA GLN A 47 -12.94 6.60 18.15
C GLN A 47 -14.31 5.91 18.31
N CYS A 48 -15.06 6.19 19.38
CA CYS A 48 -16.40 5.65 19.59
C CYS A 48 -17.41 6.13 18.53
N CYS A 49 -17.38 7.41 18.15
CA CYS A 49 -18.22 7.96 17.09
C CYS A 49 -17.90 7.34 15.74
N ILE A 50 -16.61 7.24 15.38
CA ILE A 50 -16.16 6.63 14.12
C ILE A 50 -16.62 5.17 14.07
N LYS A 51 -16.40 4.41 15.14
CA LYS A 51 -16.85 3.01 15.23
C LYS A 51 -18.36 2.90 15.07
N SER A 52 -19.13 3.76 15.74
CA SER A 52 -20.59 3.73 15.64
C SER A 52 -21.12 4.12 14.25
N LEU A 53 -20.47 5.08 13.57
CA LEU A 53 -20.77 5.45 12.20
C LEU A 53 -20.38 4.35 11.21
N GLN A 54 -19.27 3.64 11.47
CA GLN A 54 -18.85 2.46 10.71
C GLN A 54 -19.89 1.33 10.85
N ASP A 55 -20.35 1.05 12.08
CA ASP A 55 -21.40 0.05 12.35
C ASP A 55 -22.74 0.41 11.67
N GLN A 56 -22.96 1.69 11.36
CA GLN A 56 -24.14 2.19 10.64
C GLN A 56 -23.93 2.35 9.13
N HIS A 57 -22.73 2.05 8.63
CA HIS A 57 -22.31 2.29 7.25
C HIS A 57 -22.48 3.76 6.78
N ASP A 58 -22.44 4.75 7.69
CA ASP A 58 -22.56 6.17 7.37
C ASP A 58 -21.18 6.83 7.13
N TYR A 59 -20.53 6.39 6.05
CA TYR A 59 -19.19 6.87 5.68
C TYR A 59 -19.19 8.30 5.14
N SER A 60 -20.32 8.80 4.61
CA SER A 60 -20.45 10.20 4.17
C SER A 60 -20.21 11.16 5.33
N SER A 61 -20.79 10.87 6.49
CA SER A 61 -20.58 11.62 7.72
C SER A 61 -19.13 11.53 8.22
N ILE A 62 -18.50 10.35 8.12
CA ILE A 62 -17.08 10.17 8.45
C ILE A 62 -16.19 11.03 7.55
N PHE A 63 -16.37 10.97 6.23
CA PHE A 63 -15.57 11.75 5.27
C PHE A 63 -15.77 13.26 5.42
N ASN A 64 -17.02 13.71 5.60
CA ASN A 64 -17.33 15.11 5.84
C ASN A 64 -16.70 15.61 7.15
N TRP A 65 -16.72 14.79 8.20
CA TRP A 65 -16.05 15.12 9.45
C TRP A 65 -14.53 15.18 9.30
N ILE A 66 -13.89 14.18 8.67
CA ILE A 66 -12.45 14.21 8.36
C ILE A 66 -12.10 15.50 7.61
N ARG A 67 -12.94 15.91 6.64
CA ARG A 67 -12.76 17.15 5.89
C ARG A 67 -12.86 18.39 6.78
N LYS A 68 -13.81 18.45 7.73
CA LYS A 68 -13.92 19.54 8.73
C LYS A 68 -12.71 19.56 9.67
N CYS A 69 -12.23 18.40 10.14
CA CYS A 69 -11.02 18.30 10.97
C CYS A 69 -9.83 18.95 10.27
N LEU A 70 -9.61 18.61 9.00
CA LEU A 70 -8.52 19.17 8.21
C LEU A 70 -8.57 20.70 8.05
N GLN A 71 -9.73 21.34 8.29
CA GLN A 71 -9.92 22.80 8.18
C GLN A 71 -9.77 23.56 9.51
N LEU A 72 -9.96 22.92 10.66
CA LEU A 72 -10.09 23.58 11.97
C LEU A 72 -8.86 23.43 12.88
N ILE A 73 -7.76 22.90 12.36
CA ILE A 73 -6.69 22.39 13.21
C ILE A 73 -5.63 23.44 13.58
N PRO A 74 -5.32 23.61 14.88
CA PRO A 74 -4.19 24.41 15.36
C PRO A 74 -2.84 23.86 14.87
N VAL A 75 -1.84 24.73 14.76
CA VAL A 75 -0.47 24.47 14.24
C VAL A 75 0.19 23.20 14.81
N GLN A 76 -0.16 22.78 16.03
CA GLN A 76 0.38 21.58 16.68
C GLN A 76 -0.12 20.24 16.11
N TYR A 77 -1.33 20.17 15.53
CA TYR A 77 -1.82 18.98 14.81
C TYR A 77 -1.67 19.09 13.30
N GLU A 78 -1.20 20.24 12.79
CA GLU A 78 -0.90 20.44 11.37
C GLU A 78 0.02 19.34 10.84
N LYS A 79 1.00 18.89 11.63
CA LYS A 79 1.89 17.80 11.26
C LYS A 79 1.16 16.45 11.10
N ILE A 80 0.25 16.11 12.01
CA ILE A 80 -0.52 14.86 11.96
C ILE A 80 -1.50 14.89 10.79
N CYS A 81 -2.20 16.00 10.59
CA CYS A 81 -3.16 16.15 9.50
C CYS A 81 -2.50 16.28 8.13
N LYS A 82 -1.33 16.91 8.05
CA LYS A 82 -0.50 16.89 6.85
C LYS A 82 -0.04 15.47 6.54
N ASN A 83 0.35 14.68 7.54
CA ASN A 83 0.71 13.28 7.34
C ASN A 83 -0.48 12.44 6.87
N VAL A 84 -1.64 12.54 7.52
CA VAL A 84 -2.87 11.83 7.09
C VAL A 84 -3.31 12.27 5.70
N SER A 85 -3.28 13.57 5.42
CA SER A 85 -3.59 14.10 4.08
C SER A 85 -2.63 13.57 3.03
N ASN A 86 -1.34 13.50 3.33
CA ASN A 86 -0.34 12.94 2.42
C ASN A 86 -0.55 11.45 2.19
N VAL A 87 -0.84 10.67 3.23
CA VAL A 87 -1.18 9.24 3.12
C VAL A 87 -2.42 9.04 2.24
N LEU A 88 -3.48 9.82 2.44
CA LEU A 88 -4.69 9.74 1.63
C LEU A 88 -4.45 10.14 0.17
N LYS A 89 -3.62 11.16 -0.08
CA LYS A 89 -3.22 11.55 -1.43
C LYS A 89 -2.40 10.45 -2.10
N GLU A 90 -1.40 9.90 -1.40
CA GLU A 90 -0.60 8.79 -1.89
C GLU A 90 -1.48 7.58 -2.21
N LEU A 91 -2.38 7.21 -1.30
CA LEU A 91 -3.34 6.13 -1.52
C LEU A 91 -4.20 6.39 -2.75
N SER A 92 -4.75 7.60 -2.90
CA SER A 92 -5.56 7.96 -4.07
C SER A 92 -4.78 7.84 -5.38
N VAL A 93 -3.50 8.21 -5.38
CA VAL A 93 -2.61 8.07 -6.54
C VAL A 93 -2.37 6.60 -6.84
N GLN A 94 -2.02 5.80 -5.83
CA GLN A 94 -1.79 4.36 -5.97
C GLN A 94 -3.02 3.65 -6.54
N ILE A 95 -4.18 3.89 -5.95
CA ILE A 95 -5.45 3.30 -6.37
C ILE A 95 -5.82 3.72 -7.79
N SER A 96 -5.64 4.99 -8.14
CA SER A 96 -5.91 5.47 -9.50
C SER A 96 -5.07 4.68 -10.51
N ILE A 97 -3.79 4.50 -10.25
CA ILE A 97 -2.86 3.83 -11.17
C ILE A 97 -3.19 2.33 -11.29
N ILE A 98 -3.62 1.71 -10.19
CA ILE A 98 -4.10 0.32 -10.20
C ILE A 98 -5.41 0.19 -10.99
N ALA A 99 -6.39 1.05 -10.72
CA ALA A 99 -7.67 1.04 -11.41
C ALA A 99 -7.53 1.25 -12.92
N LEU A 100 -6.52 2.02 -13.33
CA LEU A 100 -6.15 2.24 -14.74
C LEU A 100 -5.36 1.08 -15.36
N GLY A 101 -4.95 0.09 -14.57
CA GLY A 101 -4.19 -1.07 -15.04
C GLY A 101 -2.72 -0.78 -15.32
N LEU A 102 -2.19 0.36 -14.88
CA LEU A 102 -0.77 0.72 -15.01
C LEU A 102 0.11 0.02 -13.96
N LYS A 103 -0.52 -0.42 -12.86
CA LYS A 103 0.07 -1.21 -11.79
C LYS A 103 -0.91 -2.32 -11.45
N ARG A 104 -0.43 -3.55 -11.22
CA ARG A 104 -1.33 -4.69 -10.98
C ARG A 104 -1.90 -4.65 -9.56
N ALA A 105 -1.03 -4.41 -8.58
CA ALA A 105 -1.40 -4.37 -7.17
C ALA A 105 -0.60 -3.32 -6.39
N PHE A 106 -1.11 -2.94 -5.23
CA PHE A 106 -0.44 -2.11 -4.24
C PHE A 106 -0.42 -2.82 -2.90
N LEU A 107 0.78 -3.02 -2.35
CA LEU A 107 0.97 -3.49 -0.98
C LEU A 107 0.58 -2.40 0.00
N TRP A 108 -0.24 -2.73 0.97
CA TRP A 108 -0.66 -1.80 2.01
C TRP A 108 0.48 -1.58 3.02
N ASP A 109 1.33 -0.58 2.76
CA ASP A 109 2.51 -0.27 3.57
C ASP A 109 2.60 1.19 4.07
N LEU A 110 1.53 1.98 3.91
CA LEU A 110 1.46 3.42 4.25
C LEU A 110 1.51 3.73 5.77
N GLY A 111 1.94 2.77 6.57
CA GLY A 111 2.17 2.89 7.99
C GLY A 111 1.07 2.30 8.86
N PRO A 112 1.29 2.23 10.18
CA PRO A 112 0.26 1.86 11.11
C PRO A 112 -0.77 2.98 11.08
N ILE A 113 -1.87 2.76 10.38
CA ILE A 113 -3.14 3.24 10.89
C ILE A 113 -3.57 2.09 11.79
N PRO A 114 -3.21 2.09 13.10
CA PRO A 114 -3.27 0.94 14.00
C PRO A 114 -4.68 0.38 14.26
N THR A 115 -5.65 0.74 13.44
CA THR A 115 -7.07 0.43 13.57
C THR A 115 -7.78 0.20 12.23
N LEU A 116 -7.07 0.16 11.09
CA LEU A 116 -7.71 -0.23 9.83
C LEU A 116 -7.86 -1.75 9.80
N SER A 117 -9.00 -2.24 10.26
CA SER A 117 -9.42 -3.63 10.10
C SER A 117 -9.60 -3.96 8.62
N ASP A 118 -9.50 -5.25 8.28
CA ASP A 118 -9.76 -5.83 6.96
C ASP A 118 -11.08 -5.30 6.38
N SER A 119 -12.09 -5.13 7.23
CA SER A 119 -13.40 -4.57 6.86
C SER A 119 -13.35 -3.13 6.34
N ILE A 120 -12.48 -2.27 6.86
CA ILE A 120 -12.39 -0.88 6.40
C ILE A 120 -11.63 -0.82 5.08
N LEU A 121 -10.55 -1.59 4.92
CA LEU A 121 -9.86 -1.72 3.62
C LEU A 121 -10.80 -2.25 2.55
N LEU A 122 -11.60 -3.26 2.89
CA LEU A 122 -12.61 -3.83 2.00
C LEU A 122 -13.66 -2.79 1.61
N GLU A 123 -14.14 -1.99 2.56
CA GLU A 123 -15.09 -0.92 2.28
C GLU A 123 -14.50 0.15 1.38
N ILE A 124 -13.25 0.56 1.59
CA ILE A 124 -12.55 1.49 0.71
C ILE A 124 -12.54 0.93 -0.73
N VAL A 125 -12.15 -0.33 -0.90
CA VAL A 125 -12.15 -1.03 -2.20
C VAL A 125 -13.56 -1.05 -2.82
N ASN A 126 -14.60 -1.34 -2.04
CA ASN A 126 -15.99 -1.34 -2.50
C ASN A 126 -16.43 0.04 -3.00
N GLN A 127 -16.18 1.08 -2.21
CA GLN A 127 -16.54 2.45 -2.56
C GLN A 127 -15.86 2.90 -3.86
N ILE A 128 -14.58 2.57 -4.03
CA ILE A 128 -13.85 2.87 -5.27
C ILE A 128 -14.44 2.11 -6.45
N ASN A 129 -14.76 0.83 -6.30
CA ASN A 129 -15.39 0.06 -7.37
C ASN A 129 -16.74 0.65 -7.80
N ILE A 130 -17.56 1.11 -6.86
CA ILE A 130 -18.83 1.77 -7.15
C ILE A 130 -18.60 3.07 -7.91
N GLN A 131 -17.69 3.93 -7.41
CA GLN A 131 -17.47 5.27 -7.95
C GLN A 131 -16.74 5.25 -9.31
N CYS A 132 -15.74 4.38 -9.45
CA CYS A 132 -14.84 4.33 -10.61
C CYS A 132 -15.19 3.22 -11.60
N LYS A 133 -16.21 2.38 -11.31
CA LYS A 133 -16.54 1.18 -12.10
C LYS A 133 -15.33 0.27 -12.33
N SER A 134 -14.45 0.18 -11.33
CA SER A 134 -13.22 -0.61 -11.36
C SER A 134 -13.46 -2.07 -10.97
N ASN A 135 -12.41 -2.90 -11.10
CA ASN A 135 -12.44 -4.31 -10.71
C ASN A 135 -11.36 -4.58 -9.66
N LEU A 136 -11.34 -3.74 -8.63
CA LEU A 136 -10.42 -3.88 -7.52
C LEU A 136 -10.90 -4.99 -6.57
N ILE A 137 -9.95 -5.73 -6.02
CA ILE A 137 -10.17 -6.62 -4.88
C ILE A 137 -9.14 -6.28 -3.80
N LEU A 138 -9.50 -6.60 -2.56
CA LEU A 138 -8.57 -6.72 -1.45
C LEU A 138 -8.06 -8.16 -1.43
N MET A 139 -6.75 -8.35 -1.54
CA MET A 139 -6.10 -9.63 -1.44
C MET A 139 -5.31 -9.69 -0.14
N LYS A 140 -5.47 -10.77 0.61
CA LYS A 140 -4.66 -11.06 1.79
C LYS A 140 -3.68 -12.17 1.44
N LEU A 141 -2.40 -11.89 1.58
CA LEU A 141 -1.32 -12.79 1.24
C LEU A 141 -0.40 -12.89 2.47
N ALA A 142 -0.49 -14.01 3.20
CA ALA A 142 -0.04 -14.11 4.58
C ALA A 142 -0.66 -13.01 5.46
N ASP A 143 0.17 -12.21 6.14
CA ASP A 143 -0.26 -11.11 7.02
C ASP A 143 -0.31 -9.75 6.30
N ASP A 144 -0.02 -9.73 5.00
CA ASP A 144 0.02 -8.52 4.18
C ASP A 144 -1.28 -8.36 3.35
N PHE A 145 -1.71 -7.11 3.19
CA PHE A 145 -2.85 -6.76 2.34
C PHE A 145 -2.38 -6.10 1.05
N LEU A 146 -3.00 -6.50 -0.06
CA LEU A 146 -2.80 -5.88 -1.36
C LEU A 146 -4.14 -5.40 -1.94
N ILE A 147 -4.16 -4.20 -2.49
CA ILE A 147 -5.27 -3.74 -3.34
C ILE A 147 -4.90 -4.08 -4.78
N VAL A 148 -5.72 -4.87 -5.45
CA VAL A 148 -5.35 -5.48 -6.74
C VAL A 148 -6.39 -5.19 -7.81
N ASN A 149 -5.96 -4.79 -9.00
CA ASN A 149 -6.85 -4.77 -10.17
C ASN A 149 -6.93 -6.18 -10.75
N PHE A 150 -8.06 -6.83 -10.52
CA PHE A 150 -8.25 -8.22 -10.89
C PHE A 150 -8.13 -8.47 -12.39
N LYS A 151 -8.48 -7.48 -13.24
CA LYS A 151 -8.34 -7.61 -14.70
C LYS A 151 -6.89 -7.64 -15.17
N CYS A 152 -5.96 -7.17 -14.34
CA CYS A 152 -4.53 -7.08 -14.65
C CYS A 152 -3.71 -8.19 -13.99
N LEU A 153 -4.35 -9.16 -13.33
CA LEU A 153 -3.69 -10.21 -12.54
C LEU A 153 -3.17 -11.39 -13.35
N HIS A 154 -3.22 -11.38 -14.68
CA HIS A 154 -2.65 -12.48 -15.44
C HIS A 154 -1.13 -12.49 -15.27
N LEU A 155 -0.61 -13.46 -14.51
CA LEU A 155 0.81 -13.56 -14.22
C LEU A 155 1.50 -14.39 -15.30
N ASN A 156 2.56 -13.82 -15.87
CA ASN A 156 3.49 -14.50 -16.77
C ASN A 156 4.88 -14.53 -16.13
N SER A 157 5.51 -15.71 -16.13
CA SER A 157 6.87 -15.90 -15.60
C SER A 157 7.92 -15.08 -16.35
N ASN A 158 7.63 -14.67 -17.59
CA ASN A 158 8.60 -14.00 -18.46
C ASN A 158 8.58 -12.46 -18.34
N ASP A 159 7.69 -11.90 -17.51
CA ASP A 159 7.52 -10.44 -17.39
C ASP A 159 8.54 -9.79 -16.44
N HIS A 160 9.41 -10.59 -15.82
CA HIS A 160 10.31 -10.14 -14.76
C HIS A 160 11.65 -10.87 -14.84
N ILE A 161 12.66 -10.26 -14.20
CA ILE A 161 13.94 -10.89 -13.88
C ILE A 161 13.91 -11.32 -12.43
N LEU A 162 14.32 -12.55 -12.20
CA LEU A 162 14.46 -13.14 -10.88
C LEU A 162 15.90 -13.02 -10.44
N ILE A 163 16.12 -12.56 -9.21
CA ILE A 163 17.44 -12.46 -8.62
C ILE A 163 17.47 -13.35 -7.38
N ASP A 164 18.31 -14.38 -7.43
CA ASP A 164 18.64 -15.20 -6.28
C ASP A 164 19.49 -14.40 -5.30
N VAL A 165 18.99 -14.30 -4.09
CA VAL A 165 19.65 -13.66 -2.96
C VAL A 165 19.84 -14.62 -1.79
N SER A 166 19.81 -15.93 -2.05
CA SER A 166 20.00 -16.96 -1.03
C SER A 166 21.29 -16.76 -0.23
N LYS A 167 21.24 -17.02 1.09
CA LYS A 167 22.35 -16.83 2.04
C LYS A 167 23.70 -17.42 1.58
N ASN A 168 23.68 -18.58 0.94
CA ASN A 168 24.89 -19.31 0.54
C ASN A 168 25.60 -18.70 -0.68
N LEU A 169 25.00 -17.69 -1.30
CA LEU A 169 25.62 -16.95 -2.40
C LEU A 169 26.58 -15.90 -1.85
N THR A 170 27.74 -15.77 -2.49
CA THR A 170 28.66 -14.67 -2.23
C THR A 170 28.18 -13.34 -2.80
N HIS A 171 27.45 -13.40 -3.93
CA HIS A 171 26.88 -12.27 -4.64
C HIS A 171 25.50 -12.65 -5.18
N PRO A 172 24.54 -11.71 -5.27
CA PRO A 172 23.25 -11.93 -5.94
C PRO A 172 23.44 -12.36 -7.39
N LYS A 173 22.57 -13.25 -7.89
CA LYS A 173 22.67 -13.77 -9.25
C LYS A 173 21.32 -13.80 -9.94
N ILE A 174 21.30 -13.63 -11.26
CA ILE A 174 20.08 -13.79 -12.03
C ILE A 174 19.73 -15.27 -12.11
N LEU A 175 18.47 -15.60 -11.80
CA LEU A 175 17.92 -16.92 -11.99
C LEU A 175 17.38 -17.10 -13.40
N PRO A 176 17.54 -18.30 -14.00
CA PRO A 176 16.87 -18.64 -15.25
C PRO A 176 15.35 -18.46 -15.13
N GLN A 177 14.71 -17.89 -16.17
CA GLN A 177 13.25 -17.71 -16.20
C GLN A 177 12.47 -19.02 -16.07
N ASN A 178 13.08 -20.14 -16.47
CA ASN A 178 12.49 -21.47 -16.36
C ASN A 178 12.74 -22.16 -15.00
N THR A 179 13.07 -21.39 -13.95
CA THR A 179 13.24 -21.92 -12.60
C THR A 179 11.93 -22.55 -12.14
N LYS A 180 11.94 -23.89 -11.99
CA LYS A 180 10.76 -24.72 -11.70
C LYS A 180 9.89 -24.16 -10.57
N LYS A 181 10.50 -23.78 -9.45
CA LYS A 181 9.80 -23.27 -8.27
C LYS A 181 9.03 -21.98 -8.56
N ILE A 182 9.57 -21.07 -9.38
CA ILE A 182 8.89 -19.83 -9.73
C ILE A 182 7.73 -20.09 -10.69
N ILE A 183 7.89 -21.03 -11.61
CA ILE A 183 6.80 -21.50 -12.47
C ILE A 183 5.67 -22.06 -11.59
N GLU A 184 6.00 -22.91 -10.62
CA GLU A 184 5.02 -23.49 -9.68
C GLU A 184 4.30 -22.40 -8.86
N MET A 185 5.03 -21.43 -8.30
CA MET A 185 4.44 -20.28 -7.59
C MET A 185 3.51 -19.45 -8.49
N THR A 186 3.93 -19.17 -9.72
CA THR A 186 3.13 -18.41 -10.69
C THR A 186 1.87 -19.18 -11.10
N GLN A 187 1.99 -20.49 -11.34
CA GLN A 187 0.87 -21.36 -11.66
C GLN A 187 -0.12 -21.46 -10.50
N PHE A 188 0.38 -21.61 -9.27
CA PHE A 188 -0.44 -21.62 -8.07
C PHE A 188 -1.25 -20.33 -7.94
N LEU A 189 -0.61 -19.16 -8.02
CA LEU A 189 -1.32 -17.87 -7.95
C LEU A 189 -2.37 -17.74 -9.05
N ASN A 190 -2.03 -18.10 -10.29
CA ASN A 190 -3.00 -18.11 -11.40
C ASN A 190 -4.17 -19.05 -11.13
N GLN A 191 -3.95 -20.24 -10.57
CA GLN A 191 -5.02 -21.18 -10.20
C GLN A 191 -5.94 -20.61 -9.12
N GLN A 192 -5.37 -19.96 -8.09
CA GLN A 192 -6.14 -19.26 -7.06
C GLN A 192 -7.01 -18.15 -7.70
N PHE A 193 -6.44 -17.35 -8.61
CA PHE A 193 -7.19 -16.30 -9.31
C PHE A 193 -8.33 -16.86 -10.16
N GLN A 194 -8.08 -17.93 -10.92
CA GLN A 194 -9.12 -18.57 -11.71
C GLN A 194 -10.22 -19.18 -10.84
N SER A 195 -9.85 -19.77 -9.70
CA SER A 195 -10.82 -20.33 -8.75
C SER A 195 -11.71 -19.23 -8.15
N HIS A 196 -11.13 -18.08 -7.81
CA HIS A 196 -11.87 -16.90 -7.35
C HIS A 196 -12.79 -16.30 -8.42
N LEU A 197 -12.39 -16.35 -9.70
CA LEU A 197 -13.27 -15.92 -10.81
C LEU A 197 -14.46 -16.84 -11.00
N ASN A 198 -14.24 -18.15 -10.94
CA ASN A 198 -15.25 -19.15 -11.28
C ASN A 198 -16.29 -19.35 -10.18
N SER A 199 -15.98 -18.93 -8.95
CA SER A 199 -16.84 -19.16 -7.79
C SER A 199 -18.11 -18.27 -7.75
N ASN A 200 -18.35 -17.44 -8.78
CA ASN A 200 -19.46 -16.47 -8.84
C ASN A 200 -19.53 -15.52 -7.62
N HIS A 201 -18.47 -15.45 -6.81
CA HIS A 201 -18.47 -14.66 -5.61
C HIS A 201 -18.40 -13.17 -5.96
N THR A 202 -19.36 -12.41 -5.43
CA THR A 202 -19.30 -10.95 -5.34
C THR A 202 -18.25 -10.49 -4.33
N GLU A 203 -17.62 -11.42 -3.61
CA GLU A 203 -16.63 -11.16 -2.57
C GLU A 203 -15.42 -10.43 -3.15
N LYS A 204 -15.14 -9.27 -2.54
CA LYS A 204 -14.01 -8.43 -2.86
C LYS A 204 -12.79 -8.72 -2.00
N LEU A 205 -12.88 -9.67 -1.07
CA LEU A 205 -11.76 -10.19 -0.31
C LEU A 205 -11.34 -11.54 -0.91
N MET A 206 -10.04 -11.68 -1.18
CA MET A 206 -9.43 -12.93 -1.60
C MET A 206 -8.30 -13.26 -0.63
N GLU A 207 -8.43 -14.36 0.10
CA GLU A 207 -7.37 -14.84 0.99
C GLU A 207 -6.60 -15.97 0.31
N ILE A 208 -5.27 -15.84 0.26
CA ILE A 208 -4.39 -16.86 -0.29
C ILE A 208 -3.63 -17.52 0.86
N ASP A 209 -3.91 -18.80 1.07
CA ASP A 209 -3.17 -19.62 2.03
C ASP A 209 -1.76 -19.91 1.49
N LEU A 210 -0.75 -19.41 2.21
CA LEU A 210 0.67 -19.58 1.90
C LEU A 210 1.36 -20.64 2.77
N THR A 211 0.63 -21.43 3.57
CA THR A 211 1.21 -22.42 4.48
C THR A 211 2.18 -23.41 3.82
N SER A 212 2.08 -23.61 2.50
CA SER A 212 2.95 -24.47 1.70
C SER A 212 3.93 -23.73 0.78
N MET A 213 3.89 -22.39 0.76
CA MET A 213 4.65 -21.58 -0.17
C MET A 213 5.87 -20.96 0.48
N GLU A 214 7.01 -21.20 -0.15
CA GLU A 214 8.30 -20.67 0.28
C GLU A 214 8.53 -19.31 -0.38
N CYS A 215 8.92 -18.28 0.40
CA CYS A 215 9.31 -16.94 -0.03
C CYS A 215 8.15 -15.99 -0.39
N VAL A 216 7.40 -15.54 0.63
CA VAL A 216 6.33 -14.52 0.53
C VAL A 216 6.73 -13.25 -0.24
N PRO A 217 7.93 -12.66 -0.07
CA PRO A 217 8.32 -11.46 -0.81
C PRO A 217 8.35 -11.68 -2.34
N THR A 218 8.69 -12.88 -2.80
CA THR A 218 8.65 -13.24 -4.24
C THR A 218 7.22 -13.15 -4.75
N LEU A 219 6.26 -13.72 -4.02
CA LEU A 219 4.83 -13.71 -4.39
C LEU A 219 4.28 -12.29 -4.43
N ILE A 220 4.60 -11.47 -3.43
CA ILE A 220 4.22 -10.04 -3.40
C ILE A 220 4.77 -9.34 -4.66
N GLY A 221 6.04 -9.58 -4.99
CA GLY A 221 6.66 -9.01 -6.20
C GLY A 221 5.96 -9.43 -7.50
N LEU A 222 5.56 -10.70 -7.60
CA LEU A 222 4.82 -11.25 -8.74
C LEU A 222 3.44 -10.57 -8.88
N VAL A 223 2.71 -10.45 -7.77
CA VAL A 223 1.36 -9.86 -7.74
C VAL A 223 1.39 -8.37 -8.05
N ILE A 224 2.34 -7.61 -7.49
CA ILE A 224 2.52 -6.18 -7.80
C ILE A 224 2.95 -5.98 -9.25
N GLY A 225 3.73 -6.92 -9.79
CA GLY A 225 4.29 -6.87 -11.13
C GLY A 225 5.59 -6.06 -11.18
N TYR A 226 6.46 -6.24 -10.20
CA TYR A 226 7.80 -5.64 -10.27
C TYR A 226 8.60 -6.26 -11.42
N PRO A 227 9.37 -5.44 -12.16
CA PRO A 227 10.24 -5.96 -13.22
C PRO A 227 11.38 -6.80 -12.65
N VAL A 228 11.80 -6.54 -11.41
CA VAL A 228 12.83 -7.33 -10.73
C VAL A 228 12.25 -7.89 -9.44
N ILE A 229 12.40 -9.20 -9.24
CA ILE A 229 11.86 -9.92 -8.10
C ILE A 229 12.99 -10.69 -7.42
N TYR A 230 13.13 -10.49 -6.11
CA TYR A 230 14.08 -11.26 -5.30
C TYR A 230 13.48 -12.60 -4.91
N PHE A 231 14.31 -13.63 -5.00
CA PHE A 231 14.03 -14.97 -4.53
C PHE A 231 15.13 -15.41 -3.56
N TYR A 232 14.77 -16.12 -2.51
CA TYR A 232 15.73 -16.79 -1.64
C TYR A 232 15.21 -18.14 -1.19
N ASP A 233 16.13 -19.05 -0.91
CA ASP A 233 15.83 -20.33 -0.30
C ASP A 233 15.55 -20.17 1.21
N GLU A 234 14.31 -20.43 1.64
CA GLU A 234 13.88 -20.29 3.04
C GLU A 234 14.46 -21.37 3.95
N SER A 235 15.04 -22.45 3.39
CA SER A 235 15.79 -23.45 4.15
C SER A 235 16.94 -22.84 4.97
N SER A 236 17.32 -21.59 4.66
CA SER A 236 18.40 -20.83 5.27
C SER A 236 17.99 -19.83 6.36
N ASN A 237 16.89 -20.08 7.09
CA ASN A 237 16.38 -19.21 8.19
C ASN A 237 16.05 -17.77 7.77
N HIS A 238 15.52 -17.57 6.56
CA HIS A 238 15.20 -16.26 5.97
C HIS A 238 16.39 -15.28 5.85
N GLU A 239 17.63 -15.78 5.93
CA GLU A 239 18.81 -14.97 5.67
C GLU A 239 19.06 -14.81 4.16
N ASN A 240 19.72 -13.71 3.77
CA ASN A 240 20.02 -13.41 2.38
C ASN A 240 21.42 -12.81 2.20
N CYS A 241 21.94 -12.88 0.98
CA CYS A 241 23.26 -12.35 0.62
C CYS A 241 23.26 -10.84 0.32
N LEU A 242 22.19 -10.09 0.62
CA LEU A 242 22.13 -8.64 0.35
C LEU A 242 22.80 -7.79 1.43
N GLN A 243 23.33 -8.41 2.49
CA GLN A 243 24.01 -7.67 3.54
C GLN A 243 25.25 -6.95 2.98
N ASN A 244 25.28 -5.62 3.13
CA ASN A 244 26.33 -4.74 2.61
C ASN A 244 26.47 -4.75 1.08
N VAL A 245 25.44 -5.17 0.34
CA VAL A 245 25.37 -5.03 -1.11
C VAL A 245 24.79 -3.66 -1.46
N ASP A 246 25.48 -2.90 -2.30
CA ASP A 246 24.97 -1.64 -2.82
C ASP A 246 23.77 -1.90 -3.76
N LEU A 247 22.73 -1.08 -3.62
CA LEU A 247 21.49 -1.23 -4.39
C LEU A 247 21.25 0.02 -5.25
N ALA A 248 20.91 -0.18 -6.51
CA ALA A 248 20.33 0.84 -7.38
C ALA A 248 18.82 0.90 -7.17
N VAL A 249 18.28 2.09 -6.88
CA VAL A 249 16.84 2.29 -6.68
C VAL A 249 16.23 2.95 -7.91
N HIS A 250 15.21 2.33 -8.48
CA HIS A 250 14.47 2.83 -9.63
C HIS A 250 13.06 3.23 -9.19
N GLN A 251 12.66 4.46 -9.54
CA GLN A 251 11.36 5.00 -9.13
C GLN A 251 10.61 5.59 -10.31
N ILE A 252 9.30 5.34 -10.34
CA ILE A 252 8.32 6.11 -11.10
C ILE A 252 7.64 7.05 -10.13
N LYS A 253 7.74 8.35 -10.38
CA LYS A 253 7.00 9.37 -9.63
C LYS A 253 5.89 9.95 -10.49
N LEU A 254 4.73 10.16 -9.88
CA LEU A 254 3.68 11.00 -10.41
C LEU A 254 3.60 12.24 -9.54
N ARG A 255 4.09 13.36 -10.07
CA ARG A 255 4.36 14.59 -9.30
C ARG A 255 5.29 14.26 -8.11
N GLU A 256 4.87 14.55 -6.87
CA GLU A 256 5.60 14.28 -5.65
C GLU A 256 5.46 12.83 -5.12
N PHE A 257 4.53 12.04 -5.66
CA PHE A 257 4.22 10.71 -5.14
C PHE A 257 4.99 9.62 -5.87
N ILE A 258 5.59 8.69 -5.12
CA ILE A 258 6.20 7.49 -5.68
C ILE A 258 5.08 6.52 -6.01
N VAL A 259 4.96 6.16 -7.28
CA VAL A 259 3.96 5.22 -7.79
C VAL A 259 4.47 3.79 -7.68
N MET A 260 5.72 3.59 -8.09
CA MET A 260 6.37 2.30 -8.10
C MET A 260 7.84 2.51 -7.80
N SER A 261 8.40 1.69 -6.91
CA SER A 261 9.80 1.72 -6.54
C SER A 261 10.28 0.30 -6.36
N PHE A 262 11.44 -0.02 -6.92
CA PHE A 262 12.11 -1.28 -6.67
C PHE A 262 13.62 -1.07 -6.68
N SER A 263 14.34 -2.00 -6.08
CA SER A 263 15.80 -1.97 -6.02
C SER A 263 16.40 -3.16 -6.77
N ILE A 264 17.66 -3.02 -7.14
CA ILE A 264 18.46 -4.06 -7.80
C ILE A 264 19.89 -3.98 -7.24
N PRO A 265 20.60 -5.08 -7.02
CA PRO A 265 22.03 -5.06 -6.75
C PRO A 265 22.77 -4.24 -7.80
N MET A 266 23.60 -3.29 -7.37
CA MET A 266 24.29 -2.35 -8.25
C MET A 266 25.14 -3.10 -9.29
N GLU A 267 25.81 -4.18 -8.86
CA GLU A 267 26.60 -5.06 -9.71
C GLU A 267 25.79 -5.61 -10.90
N LEU A 268 24.56 -6.09 -10.67
CA LEU A 268 23.69 -6.60 -11.74
C LEU A 268 23.15 -5.46 -12.60
N ASN A 269 22.79 -4.33 -11.98
CA ASN A 269 22.32 -3.14 -12.71
C ASN A 269 23.38 -2.57 -13.67
N GLU A 270 24.66 -2.64 -13.32
CA GLU A 270 25.78 -2.13 -14.12
C GLU A 270 26.29 -3.13 -15.16
N ASN A 271 26.27 -4.43 -14.86
CA ASN A 271 26.92 -5.43 -15.71
C ASN A 271 25.96 -6.23 -16.58
N GLU A 272 24.68 -6.38 -16.20
CA GLU A 272 23.74 -7.26 -16.89
C GLU A 272 22.89 -6.51 -17.92
N VAL A 273 23.06 -6.87 -19.19
CA VAL A 273 22.36 -6.23 -20.33
C VAL A 273 20.86 -6.47 -20.27
N GLU A 274 20.44 -7.68 -19.88
CA GLU A 274 19.03 -8.03 -19.75
C GLU A 274 18.30 -7.18 -18.68
N VAL A 275 18.96 -6.93 -17.55
CA VAL A 275 18.46 -6.06 -16.48
C VAL A 275 18.26 -4.64 -17.01
N LYS A 276 19.27 -4.09 -17.69
CA LYS A 276 19.18 -2.74 -18.27
C LYS A 276 18.04 -2.63 -19.29
N ASN A 277 17.91 -3.61 -20.17
CA ASN A 277 16.85 -3.63 -21.18
C ASN A 277 15.46 -3.70 -20.53
N LEU A 278 15.29 -4.54 -19.51
CA LEU A 278 14.02 -4.66 -18.80
C LEU A 278 13.64 -3.35 -18.10
N ILE A 279 14.57 -2.70 -17.40
CA ILE A 279 14.34 -1.41 -16.74
C ILE A 279 13.96 -0.33 -17.77
N GLN A 280 14.64 -0.30 -18.92
CA GLN A 280 14.32 0.66 -19.98
C GLN A 280 12.92 0.44 -20.54
N ASN A 281 12.54 -0.82 -20.79
CA ASN A 281 11.21 -1.16 -21.26
C ASN A 281 10.14 -0.80 -20.23
N TRP A 282 10.39 -1.11 -18.95
CA TRP A 282 9.54 -0.72 -17.84
C TRP A 282 9.35 0.82 -17.78
N LYS A 283 10.42 1.61 -17.88
CA LYS A 283 10.33 3.08 -17.94
C LYS A 283 9.50 3.58 -19.13
N LYS A 284 9.65 2.96 -20.30
CA LYS A 284 8.86 3.29 -21.50
C LYS A 284 7.38 3.01 -21.32
N MET A 285 7.00 1.90 -20.67
CA MET A 285 5.59 1.57 -20.41
C MET A 285 4.88 2.68 -19.64
N PHE A 286 5.54 3.26 -18.63
CA PHE A 286 4.98 4.39 -17.88
C PHE A 286 4.97 5.70 -18.66
N THR A 287 5.85 5.87 -19.64
CA THR A 287 5.87 7.08 -20.49
C THR A 287 4.74 7.06 -21.53
N VAL A 288 4.47 5.91 -22.15
CA VAL A 288 3.38 5.76 -23.13
C VAL A 288 2.01 5.89 -22.44
N ALA A 289 1.89 5.36 -21.22
CA ALA A 289 0.65 5.42 -20.44
C ALA A 289 0.18 6.84 -20.11
N THR A 290 1.08 7.82 -20.00
CA THR A 290 0.72 9.21 -19.66
C THR A 290 0.20 10.01 -20.83
N GLU A 291 0.48 9.57 -22.06
CA GLU A 291 -0.02 10.18 -23.29
C GLU A 291 -1.47 9.77 -23.58
N ILE A 292 -1.97 8.70 -22.94
CA ILE A 292 -3.37 8.27 -23.04
C ILE A 292 -4.24 9.32 -22.34
N LYS A 293 -4.86 10.18 -23.15
CA LYS A 293 -5.83 11.18 -22.69
C LYS A 293 -7.02 10.49 -22.02
N PHE A 294 -7.17 10.70 -20.73
CA PHE A 294 -8.31 10.23 -19.95
C PHE A 294 -9.57 10.93 -20.43
N GLY A 295 -10.56 10.14 -20.91
CA GLY A 295 -11.85 10.64 -21.38
C GLY A 295 -12.51 11.57 -20.36
N GLY A 296 -12.38 12.88 -20.58
CA GLY A 296 -12.96 13.95 -19.76
C GLY A 296 -12.00 14.69 -18.82
N PHE A 297 -10.80 14.17 -18.54
CA PHE A 297 -9.78 14.86 -17.73
C PHE A 297 -8.57 15.21 -18.60
N ASN A 298 -8.56 16.42 -19.17
CA ASN A 298 -7.45 16.95 -19.97
C ASN A 298 -6.26 17.40 -19.10
N LYS A 299 -5.70 16.50 -18.27
CA LYS A 299 -4.41 16.72 -17.63
C LYS A 299 -3.45 15.60 -18.03
N THR A 300 -2.38 15.98 -18.73
CA THR A 300 -1.19 15.15 -18.91
C THR A 300 -0.66 14.78 -17.53
N LEU A 301 -0.40 13.49 -17.30
CA LEU A 301 0.25 13.02 -16.10
C LEU A 301 1.77 13.22 -16.29
N ASP A 302 2.36 14.17 -15.60
CA ASP A 302 3.83 14.32 -15.58
C ASP A 302 4.42 13.17 -14.74
N ILE A 303 4.78 12.08 -15.42
CA ILE A 303 5.51 10.98 -14.81
C ILE A 303 7.01 11.21 -15.02
N LEU A 304 7.76 11.17 -13.93
CA LEU A 304 9.21 11.24 -13.94
C LEU A 304 9.79 9.89 -13.53
N ALA A 305 10.53 9.26 -14.44
CA ALA A 305 11.36 8.11 -14.12
C ALA A 305 12.70 8.61 -13.58
N ILE A 306 12.99 8.32 -12.31
CA ILE A 306 14.23 8.75 -11.65
C ILE A 306 15.12 7.53 -11.42
N ASN A 307 16.41 7.68 -11.74
CA ASN A 307 17.47 6.75 -11.36
C ASN A 307 18.36 7.47 -10.35
N GLU A 308 18.32 7.06 -9.08
CA GLU A 308 19.19 7.62 -8.05
C GLU A 308 20.42 6.71 -7.92
N SER A 309 21.47 6.99 -8.69
CA SER A 309 22.71 6.20 -8.70
C SER A 309 23.78 6.72 -7.73
N ASN A 310 23.44 7.59 -6.78
CA ASN A 310 24.41 8.14 -5.81
C ASN A 310 24.01 7.84 -4.37
N VAL A 311 24.69 6.86 -3.79
CA VAL A 311 24.64 6.50 -2.36
C VAL A 311 25.22 7.65 -1.54
N GLN A 312 24.37 8.49 -0.95
CA GLN A 312 24.70 9.03 0.37
C GLN A 312 24.47 7.90 1.37
N LYS A 313 25.53 7.51 2.08
CA LYS A 313 25.51 6.62 3.25
C LYS A 313 24.28 6.92 4.13
N THR A 314 23.19 6.21 3.90
CA THR A 314 21.98 6.32 4.70
C THR A 314 21.66 4.95 5.23
N SER A 315 21.88 4.82 6.53
CA SER A 315 21.40 3.81 7.45
C SER A 315 19.86 3.61 7.46
N LEU A 316 19.15 4.04 6.41
CA LEU A 316 17.70 3.98 6.25
C LEU A 316 17.23 2.88 5.27
N ILE A 317 18.10 2.37 4.39
CA ILE A 317 17.74 1.28 3.45
C ILE A 317 17.62 -0.09 4.15
N LYS A 318 18.06 -0.21 5.41
CA LYS A 318 17.83 -1.42 6.22
C LYS A 318 16.34 -1.67 6.54
N ILE A 319 15.45 -0.69 6.41
CA ILE A 319 14.07 -0.81 6.88
C ILE A 319 13.16 -1.56 5.90
N PHE A 320 13.42 -1.50 4.59
CA PHE A 320 12.51 -2.09 3.61
C PHE A 320 12.68 -3.61 3.43
N ILE A 321 13.90 -4.13 3.63
CA ILE A 321 14.20 -5.56 3.57
C ILE A 321 14.00 -6.23 4.95
N MET A 322 14.23 -5.53 6.07
CA MET A 322 14.07 -6.12 7.41
C MET A 322 12.65 -6.10 7.98
N LYS A 323 11.73 -5.25 7.49
CA LYS A 323 10.35 -5.26 7.99
C LYS A 323 9.58 -6.53 7.61
N GLN A 324 9.91 -7.16 6.49
CA GLN A 324 9.31 -8.44 6.06
C GLN A 324 9.75 -9.63 6.93
N CYS A 325 10.81 -9.50 7.75
CA CYS A 325 11.29 -10.58 8.62
C CYS A 325 10.96 -10.39 10.12
N LYS A 326 10.42 -9.24 10.54
CA LYS A 326 10.17 -8.95 11.97
C LYS A 326 8.76 -9.30 12.44
N SER A 327 7.83 -9.63 11.55
CA SER A 327 6.45 -9.98 11.93
C SER A 327 6.28 -11.40 12.47
N TYR A 328 7.33 -12.24 12.43
CA TYR A 328 7.27 -13.65 12.86
C TYR A 328 7.79 -13.93 14.28
N PHE A 329 8.08 -12.89 15.06
CA PHE A 329 8.36 -13.06 16.49
C PHE A 329 7.70 -11.94 17.28
N TYR A 330 6.44 -12.16 17.67
CA TYR A 330 5.88 -11.86 19.00
C TYR A 330 4.65 -12.72 19.26
#